data_AF-A0A9W9CHT9-F1
#
_entry.id   AF-A0A9W9CHT9-F1
#
_cell.length_a   1.000
_cell.length_b   1.000
_cell.length_c   1.000
_cell.angle_alpha   90.00
_cell.angle_beta   90.00
_cell.angle_gamma   90.00
#
_symmetry.space_group_name_H-M   'P 1'
#
loop_
_entity.id
_entity.type
_entity.pdbx_description
1 polymer ?
#
loop_
_entity_poly.entity_id
_entity_poly.type
_entity_poly.pdbx_seq_one_letter_code
_entity_poly.pdbx_strand_id
1 'polypeptide(L)'
;MWLVVFAVQAFWLSLGTALSGQEPLKSLEEARGYNPGEPIPVSCLNRTIDTGEHITDAAGQLQYIPFPTCNETGRPLELFFGVEKEVNCTIDFVTDEFFHLLEFYIHSDAPLSCRIPSKPLPPSVLENEYRVSDQLTQEGALGTQSTLYTPLIIALAGTLQLSHLHVGNYLNLLVHAAPKSQSPGTVDAATAYSIASHTRNTKITIGDPLPLSFSCGGQRGGLRRVF
;
A
#
# COMPACT_ATOMS: atom_id res chain seq x y z
N MET A 1 -55.66 34.92 -13.06
CA MET A 1 -54.60 34.66 -14.07
C MET A 1 -53.19 34.97 -13.54
N TRP A 2 -52.97 36.13 -12.92
CA TRP A 2 -51.62 36.57 -12.48
C TRP A 2 -50.97 35.69 -11.39
N LEU A 3 -51.76 35.20 -10.43
CA LEU A 3 -51.29 34.31 -9.36
C LEU A 3 -50.73 32.97 -9.85
N VAL A 4 -51.30 32.42 -10.93
CA VAL A 4 -50.86 31.15 -11.51
C VAL A 4 -49.50 31.32 -12.21
N VAL A 5 -49.29 32.46 -12.88
CA VAL A 5 -48.02 32.78 -13.54
C VAL A 5 -46.90 32.95 -12.52
N PHE A 6 -47.16 33.61 -11.38
CA PHE A 6 -46.17 33.74 -10.32
C PHE A 6 -45.84 32.42 -9.64
N ALA A 7 -46.81 31.53 -9.43
CA ALA A 7 -46.58 30.21 -8.86
C ALA A 7 -45.70 29.34 -9.77
N VAL A 8 -45.94 29.38 -11.08
CA VAL A 8 -45.13 28.64 -12.06
C VAL A 8 -43.72 29.20 -12.14
N GLN A 9 -43.56 30.53 -12.13
CA GLN A 9 -42.24 31.18 -12.11
C GLN A 9 -41.44 30.82 -10.85
N ALA A 10 -42.07 30.82 -9.68
CA ALA A 10 -41.43 30.43 -8.43
C ALA A 10 -41.01 28.96 -8.44
N PHE A 11 -41.84 28.07 -9.00
CA PHE A 11 -41.51 26.66 -9.15
C PHE A 11 -40.30 26.44 -10.06
N TRP A 12 -40.24 27.11 -11.22
CA TRP A 12 -39.10 27.03 -12.14
C TRP A 12 -37.80 27.58 -11.54
N LEU A 13 -37.88 28.67 -10.78
CA LEU A 13 -36.72 29.22 -10.07
C LEU A 13 -36.22 28.27 -8.98
N SER A 14 -37.12 27.60 -8.25
CA SER A 14 -36.73 26.60 -7.24
C SER A 14 -36.16 25.32 -7.84
N LEU A 15 -36.59 24.93 -9.04
CA LEU A 15 -36.07 23.75 -9.72
C LEU A 15 -34.67 24.02 -10.32
N GLY A 16 -34.42 25.24 -10.82
CA GLY A 16 -33.12 25.67 -11.30
C GLY A 16 -32.05 25.72 -10.21
N THR A 17 -32.40 26.12 -8.98
CA THR A 17 -31.46 26.13 -7.85
C THR A 17 -31.20 24.73 -7.29
N ALA A 18 -32.17 23.81 -7.35
CA ALA A 18 -31.98 22.43 -6.93
C ALA A 18 -31.03 21.64 -7.85
N LEU A 19 -31.08 21.88 -9.17
CA LEU A 19 -30.16 21.27 -10.13
C LEU A 19 -28.72 21.80 -10.03
N SER A 20 -28.53 23.03 -9.55
CA SER A 20 -27.20 23.64 -9.40
C SER A 20 -26.52 23.34 -8.06
N GLY A 21 -27.21 22.65 -7.13
CA GLY A 21 -26.72 22.32 -5.79
C GLY A 21 -26.03 20.96 -5.65
N GLN A 22 -25.97 20.16 -6.71
CA GLN A 22 -25.04 19.02 -6.77
C GLN A 22 -23.66 19.57 -7.13
N GLU A 23 -22.90 20.00 -6.11
CA GLU A 23 -21.46 20.11 -6.26
C GLU A 23 -20.95 18.73 -6.72
N PRO A 24 -20.28 18.62 -7.87
CA PRO A 24 -19.62 17.38 -8.23
C PRO A 24 -18.64 17.05 -7.11
N LEU A 25 -18.73 15.82 -6.58
CA LEU A 25 -17.78 15.29 -5.60
C LEU A 25 -16.37 15.66 -6.07
N LYS A 26 -15.63 16.41 -5.23
CA LYS A 26 -14.26 16.83 -5.52
C LYS A 26 -13.49 15.67 -6.14
N SER A 27 -13.00 15.86 -7.37
CA SER A 27 -12.32 14.82 -8.12
C SER A 27 -11.10 14.31 -7.35
N LEU A 28 -10.66 13.09 -7.67
CA LEU A 28 -9.45 12.43 -7.13
C LEU A 28 -8.19 13.33 -7.09
N GLU A 29 -8.14 14.38 -7.92
CA GLU A 29 -7.11 15.42 -7.89
C GLU A 29 -7.08 16.24 -6.59
N GLU A 30 -8.24 16.47 -5.96
CA GLU A 30 -8.39 17.24 -4.71
C GLU A 30 -8.41 16.36 -3.45
N ALA A 31 -8.13 15.06 -3.55
CA ALA A 31 -7.97 14.21 -2.38
C ALA A 31 -6.87 14.79 -1.47
N ARG A 32 -7.21 14.96 -0.19
CA ARG A 32 -6.32 15.47 0.87
C ARG A 32 -5.05 14.63 0.92
N GLY A 33 -3.88 15.26 0.98
CA GLY A 33 -2.62 14.56 1.23
C GLY A 33 -2.45 14.15 2.70
N TYR A 34 -1.51 13.25 2.97
CA TYR A 34 -1.16 12.80 4.31
C TYR A 34 -0.68 13.95 5.21
N ASN A 35 -1.13 13.91 6.47
CA ASN A 35 -0.51 14.65 7.55
C ASN A 35 0.73 13.90 8.06
N PRO A 36 1.75 14.61 8.58
CA PRO A 36 2.85 13.95 9.27
C PRO A 36 2.34 13.06 10.42
N GLY A 37 2.78 11.80 10.46
CA GLY A 37 2.38 10.81 11.46
C GLY A 37 1.07 10.08 11.16
N GLU A 38 0.42 10.34 10.02
CA GLU A 38 -0.76 9.57 9.60
C GLU A 38 -0.35 8.16 9.14
N PRO A 39 -1.10 7.11 9.52
CA PRO A 39 -0.78 5.74 9.17
C PRO A 39 -1.06 5.44 7.69
N ILE A 40 -0.19 4.62 7.10
CA ILE A 40 -0.23 4.17 5.72
C ILE A 40 -0.26 2.63 5.76
N PRO A 41 -1.41 2.00 5.47
CA PRO A 41 -1.52 0.55 5.50
C PRO A 41 -0.78 -0.09 4.32
N VAL A 42 -0.03 -1.17 4.59
CA VAL A 42 0.68 -1.95 3.57
C VAL A 42 -0.18 -3.12 3.11
N SER A 43 -0.36 -3.26 1.80
CA SER A 43 -1.04 -4.40 1.17
C SER A 43 -0.11 -5.08 0.18
N CYS A 44 0.01 -6.41 0.25
CA CYS A 44 0.88 -7.19 -0.61
C CYS A 44 0.09 -8.08 -1.57
N LEU A 45 0.72 -8.38 -2.70
CA LEU A 45 0.13 -9.24 -3.71
C LEU A 45 0.02 -10.67 -3.19
N ASN A 46 -1.16 -11.28 -3.36
CA ASN A 46 -1.39 -12.66 -3.00
C ASN A 46 -0.83 -13.59 -4.09
N ARG A 47 -0.05 -14.58 -3.69
CA ARG A 47 0.59 -15.53 -4.61
C ARG A 47 0.22 -16.96 -4.29
N THR A 48 0.11 -17.78 -5.32
CA THR A 48 -0.06 -19.23 -5.20
C THR A 48 1.23 -19.86 -4.67
N ILE A 49 1.04 -20.83 -3.79
CA ILE A 49 2.10 -21.42 -2.96
C ILE A 49 2.99 -22.36 -3.80
N ASP A 50 2.42 -23.07 -4.78
CA ASP A 50 3.15 -24.08 -5.58
C ASP A 50 3.94 -23.49 -6.75
N THR A 51 3.47 -22.39 -7.34
CA THR A 51 4.05 -21.81 -8.56
C THR A 51 4.65 -20.42 -8.36
N GLY A 52 4.36 -19.76 -7.24
CA GLY A 52 4.71 -18.35 -7.02
C GLY A 52 3.98 -17.40 -8.00
N GLU A 53 2.93 -17.88 -8.66
CA GLU A 53 2.12 -17.13 -9.61
C GLU A 53 1.17 -16.20 -8.84
N HIS A 54 0.74 -15.11 -9.48
CA HIS A 54 -0.18 -14.18 -8.84
C HIS A 54 -1.60 -14.74 -8.85
N ILE A 55 -2.29 -14.63 -7.71
CA ILE A 55 -3.70 -15.00 -7.64
C ILE A 55 -4.52 -13.88 -8.28
N THR A 56 -5.39 -14.27 -9.22
CA THR A 56 -6.36 -13.37 -9.83
C THR A 56 -7.77 -13.64 -9.31
N ASP A 57 -8.58 -12.60 -9.20
CA ASP A 57 -10.00 -12.73 -8.87
C ASP A 57 -10.83 -13.21 -10.07
N ALA A 58 -12.14 -13.38 -9.88
CA ALA A 58 -13.05 -13.82 -10.94
C ALA A 58 -13.12 -12.86 -12.14
N ALA A 59 -12.65 -11.62 -12.00
CA ALA A 59 -12.54 -10.63 -13.06
C ALA A 59 -11.14 -10.62 -13.72
N GLY A 60 -10.24 -11.52 -13.32
CA GLY A 60 -8.86 -11.60 -13.81
C GLY A 60 -7.92 -10.57 -13.19
N GLN A 61 -8.31 -9.91 -12.09
CA GLN A 61 -7.52 -8.85 -11.45
C GLN A 61 -6.63 -9.42 -10.36
N LEU A 62 -5.41 -8.86 -10.25
CA LEU A 62 -4.44 -9.21 -9.22
C LEU A 62 -5.00 -8.98 -7.81
N GLN A 63 -4.97 -10.02 -6.97
CA GLN A 63 -5.47 -9.94 -5.61
C GLN A 63 -4.41 -9.37 -4.65
N TYR A 64 -4.79 -8.33 -3.91
CA TYR A 64 -3.97 -7.76 -2.83
C TYR A 64 -4.58 -8.06 -1.46
N ILE A 65 -3.76 -8.55 -0.54
CA ILE A 65 -4.12 -8.83 0.85
C ILE A 65 -3.30 -7.94 1.80
N PRO A 66 -3.80 -7.61 3.00
CA PRO A 66 -3.00 -6.89 3.99
C PRO A 66 -1.70 -7.63 4.33
N PHE A 67 -0.66 -6.88 4.70
CA PHE A 67 0.57 -7.49 5.22
C PHE A 67 0.25 -8.38 6.44
N PRO A 68 1.01 -9.48 6.68
CA PRO A 68 0.84 -10.31 7.87
C PRO A 68 0.75 -9.50 9.17
N THR A 69 -0.06 -9.96 10.10
CA THR A 69 -0.30 -9.24 11.36
C THR A 69 0.96 -9.27 12.22
N CYS A 70 1.39 -8.10 12.68
CA CYS A 70 2.54 -7.96 13.58
C CYS A 70 2.11 -8.23 15.02
N ASN A 71 2.89 -9.02 15.76
CA ASN A 71 2.59 -9.38 17.15
C ASN A 71 2.66 -8.15 18.10
N GLU A 72 3.49 -7.17 17.79
CA GLU A 72 3.68 -5.96 18.59
C GLU A 72 2.47 -5.02 18.58
N THR A 73 1.78 -4.93 17.43
CA THR A 73 0.66 -4.00 17.22
C THR A 73 -0.69 -4.71 17.14
N GLY A 74 -0.71 -6.02 16.91
CA GLY A 74 -1.91 -6.79 16.59
C GLY A 74 -2.59 -6.35 15.28
N ARG A 75 -1.86 -5.65 14.41
CA ARG A 75 -2.34 -5.13 13.13
C ARG A 75 -1.35 -5.44 12.00
N PRO A 76 -1.78 -5.42 10.73
CA PRO A 76 -0.88 -5.40 9.58
C PRO A 76 0.17 -4.29 9.68
N LEU A 77 1.27 -4.43 8.96
CA LEU A 77 2.31 -3.40 8.89
C LEU A 77 1.72 -2.05 8.42
N GLU A 78 1.91 -1.02 9.24
CA GLU A 78 1.53 0.35 8.96
C GLU A 78 2.78 1.24 9.01
N LEU A 79 2.95 2.06 7.97
CA LEU A 79 4.01 3.07 7.91
C LEU A 79 3.45 4.42 8.36
N PHE A 80 4.30 5.33 8.80
CA PHE A 80 3.86 6.66 9.25
C PHE A 80 4.41 7.74 8.33
N PHE A 81 3.53 8.52 7.70
CA PHE A 81 3.94 9.51 6.73
C PHE A 81 4.87 10.56 7.34
N GLY A 82 6.05 10.76 6.75
CA GLY A 82 6.98 11.82 7.17
C GLY A 82 7.61 11.63 8.56
N VAL A 83 7.52 10.45 9.15
CA VAL A 83 8.14 10.09 10.43
C VAL A 83 9.22 9.04 10.19
N GLU A 84 10.46 9.37 10.54
CA GLU A 84 11.57 8.41 10.53
C GLU A 84 11.58 7.66 11.86
N LYS A 85 11.39 6.34 11.81
CA LYS A 85 11.30 5.48 13.00
C LYS A 85 11.65 4.05 12.64
N GLU A 86 12.20 3.32 13.60
CA GLU A 86 12.30 1.86 13.53
C GLU A 86 10.96 1.19 13.92
N VAL A 87 10.44 0.37 13.01
CA VAL A 87 9.20 -0.38 13.18
C VAL A 87 9.53 -1.87 13.27
N ASN A 88 9.23 -2.47 14.40
CA ASN A 88 9.38 -3.92 14.60
C ASN A 88 8.04 -4.59 14.30
N CYS A 89 8.08 -5.65 13.51
CA CYS A 89 6.95 -6.48 13.14
C CYS A 89 7.36 -7.94 13.20
N THR A 90 6.94 -8.64 14.24
CA THR A 90 7.16 -10.08 14.38
C THR A 90 5.93 -10.82 13.89
N ILE A 91 6.12 -11.70 12.92
CA ILE A 91 5.12 -12.66 12.49
C ILE A 91 5.22 -13.85 13.43
N ASP A 92 4.18 -14.07 14.24
CA ASP A 92 4.24 -15.00 15.37
C ASP A 92 4.42 -16.47 14.95
N PHE A 93 3.82 -16.84 13.81
CA PHE A 93 3.85 -18.22 13.33
C PHE A 93 4.07 -18.27 11.83
N VAL A 94 5.24 -18.75 11.41
CA VAL A 94 5.52 -19.06 10.00
C VAL A 94 4.84 -20.39 9.65
N THR A 95 3.71 -20.31 8.96
CA THR A 95 3.03 -21.48 8.39
C THR A 95 3.88 -22.16 7.33
N ASP A 96 3.63 -23.44 7.08
CA ASP A 96 4.25 -24.21 5.98
C ASP A 96 4.17 -23.50 4.62
N GLU A 97 2.98 -23.00 4.27
CA GLU A 97 2.74 -22.26 3.03
C GLU A 97 3.61 -20.99 2.92
N PHE A 98 3.67 -20.21 4.00
CA PHE A 98 4.50 -19.00 4.05
C PHE A 98 5.99 -19.31 4.04
N PHE A 99 6.41 -20.43 4.65
CA PHE A 99 7.80 -20.89 4.60
C PHE A 99 8.24 -21.15 3.15
N HIS A 100 7.44 -21.89 2.37
CA HIS A 100 7.73 -22.15 0.96
C HIS A 100 7.70 -20.90 0.08
N LEU A 101 6.81 -19.93 0.38
CA LEU A 101 6.85 -18.63 -0.29
C LEU A 101 8.13 -17.86 0.02
N LEU A 102 8.61 -17.89 1.27
CA LEU A 102 9.90 -17.29 1.63
C LEU A 102 11.08 -17.96 0.93
N GLU A 103 11.03 -19.29 0.73
CA GLU A 103 12.01 -20.00 -0.09
C GLU A 103 12.05 -19.41 -1.51
N PHE A 104 10.88 -19.22 -2.14
CA PHE A 104 10.80 -18.63 -3.48
C PHE A 104 11.36 -17.20 -3.53
N TYR A 105 10.99 -16.35 -2.56
CA TYR A 105 11.46 -14.96 -2.53
C TYR A 105 12.97 -14.85 -2.33
N ILE A 106 13.55 -15.70 -1.48
CA ILE A 106 14.98 -15.68 -1.17
C ILE A 106 15.79 -16.42 -2.25
N HIS A 107 15.32 -17.56 -2.74
CA HIS A 107 16.04 -18.39 -3.69
C HIS A 107 16.06 -17.77 -5.10
N SER A 108 14.93 -17.23 -5.55
CA SER A 108 14.79 -16.65 -6.89
C SER A 108 15.03 -15.13 -6.90
N ASP A 109 15.53 -14.55 -5.80
CA ASP A 109 15.70 -13.10 -5.60
C ASP A 109 14.44 -12.31 -6.02
N ALA A 110 13.27 -12.90 -5.78
CA ALA A 110 12.00 -12.34 -6.20
C ALA A 110 11.51 -11.38 -5.09
N PRO A 111 11.25 -10.10 -5.40
CA PRO A 111 10.76 -9.20 -4.38
C PRO A 111 9.28 -9.44 -4.07
N LEU A 112 8.92 -9.26 -2.81
CA LEU A 112 7.55 -9.09 -2.38
C LEU A 112 6.97 -7.83 -3.03
N SER A 113 5.94 -8.02 -3.85
CA SER A 113 5.27 -6.93 -4.57
C SER A 113 4.11 -6.42 -3.71
N CYS A 114 4.30 -5.28 -3.06
CA CYS A 114 3.28 -4.64 -2.24
C CYS A 114 2.87 -3.29 -2.83
N ARG A 115 1.85 -2.68 -2.24
CA ARG A 115 1.34 -1.36 -2.57
C ARG A 115 0.88 -0.65 -1.31
N ILE A 116 0.99 0.67 -1.34
CA ILE A 116 0.53 1.58 -0.29
C ILE A 116 -0.33 2.66 -0.94
N PRO A 117 -1.36 3.18 -0.25
CA PRO A 117 -2.17 4.25 -0.80
C PRO A 117 -1.35 5.53 -0.98
N SER A 118 -1.35 6.11 -2.18
CA SER A 118 -0.58 7.31 -2.53
C SER A 118 -1.07 8.54 -1.77
N LYS A 119 -2.35 8.57 -1.42
CA LYS A 119 -3.00 9.57 -0.56
C LYS A 119 -3.89 8.86 0.47
N PRO A 120 -4.22 9.50 1.61
CA PRO A 120 -5.17 8.98 2.58
C PRO A 120 -6.44 8.44 1.92
N LEU A 121 -6.79 7.20 2.27
CA LEU A 121 -8.05 6.60 1.81
C LEU A 121 -9.22 7.36 2.47
N PRO A 122 -10.29 7.68 1.72
CA PRO A 122 -11.45 8.33 2.28
C PRO A 122 -12.15 7.41 3.29
N PRO A 123 -12.95 7.97 4.22
CA PRO A 123 -13.70 7.16 5.18
C PRO A 123 -14.60 6.13 4.48
N SER A 124 -14.81 4.99 5.14
CA SER A 124 -15.42 3.74 4.63
C SER A 124 -16.73 3.88 3.84
N VAL A 125 -17.47 4.97 4.02
CA VAL A 125 -18.69 5.29 3.27
C VAL A 125 -18.43 5.51 1.77
N LEU A 126 -17.21 5.92 1.39
CA LEU A 126 -16.77 6.15 0.01
C LEU A 126 -15.81 5.06 -0.53
N GLU A 127 -15.54 4.03 0.27
CA GLU A 127 -14.57 2.97 -0.08
C GLU A 127 -15.04 2.15 -1.27
N ASN A 128 -16.36 1.89 -1.38
CA ASN A 128 -16.94 1.15 -2.50
C ASN A 128 -16.80 1.88 -3.84
N GLU A 129 -16.91 3.21 -3.86
CA GLU A 129 -16.75 4.00 -5.09
C GLU A 129 -15.28 4.05 -5.53
N TYR A 130 -14.34 4.08 -4.58
CA TYR A 130 -12.91 4.09 -4.84
C TYR A 130 -12.40 2.73 -5.36
N ARG A 131 -12.95 1.62 -4.84
CA ARG A 131 -12.67 0.27 -5.36
C ARG A 131 -13.10 0.12 -6.81
N VAL A 132 -14.20 0.76 -7.23
CA VAL A 132 -14.69 0.73 -8.62
C VAL A 132 -13.81 1.62 -9.54
N SER A 133 -13.30 2.75 -9.04
CA SER A 133 -12.31 3.56 -9.76
C SER A 133 -11.00 2.81 -10.01
N ASP A 134 -10.54 1.99 -9.05
CA ASP A 134 -9.35 1.14 -9.17
C ASP A 134 -9.47 0.12 -10.32
N GLN A 135 -10.71 -0.29 -10.67
CA GLN A 135 -11.00 -1.26 -11.72
C GLN A 135 -10.98 -0.66 -13.14
N LEU A 136 -11.24 0.65 -13.28
CA LEU A 136 -11.35 1.32 -14.58
C LEU A 136 -10.00 1.76 -15.17
N THR A 137 -8.95 1.86 -14.36
CA THR A 137 -7.62 2.35 -14.79
C THR A 137 -6.60 1.24 -15.06
N GLN A 138 -7.05 0.02 -15.42
CA GLN A 138 -6.20 -1.17 -15.47
C GLN A 138 -5.80 -1.63 -16.90
N GLU A 139 -4.66 -1.19 -17.45
CA GLU A 139 -3.97 -1.82 -18.62
C GLU A 139 -2.50 -2.32 -18.39
N GLY A 140 -2.24 -3.63 -18.30
CA GLY A 140 -0.85 -4.17 -18.34
C GLY A 140 -0.51 -5.47 -17.56
N ALA A 141 0.47 -6.22 -18.07
CA ALA A 141 0.93 -7.54 -17.59
C ALA A 141 1.80 -7.54 -16.30
N LEU A 142 1.95 -6.39 -15.65
CA LEU A 142 2.73 -6.20 -14.41
C LEU A 142 1.90 -5.64 -13.25
N GLY A 143 0.57 -5.63 -13.39
CA GLY A 143 -0.30 -4.96 -12.45
C GLY A 143 -0.30 -3.46 -12.71
N THR A 144 -1.45 -2.96 -13.05
CA THR A 144 -1.66 -1.59 -13.45
C THR A 144 -1.69 -0.68 -12.25
N GLN A 145 -0.81 0.31 -12.28
CA GLN A 145 -0.71 1.34 -11.27
C GLN A 145 -1.91 2.28 -11.41
N SER A 146 -2.99 1.93 -10.73
CA SER A 146 -3.96 2.92 -10.31
C SER A 146 -3.22 4.06 -9.63
N THR A 147 -3.52 5.31 -10.03
CA THR A 147 -2.91 6.52 -9.45
C THR A 147 -3.20 6.69 -7.96
N LEU A 148 -4.04 5.80 -7.42
CA LEU A 148 -4.47 5.71 -6.03
C LEU A 148 -3.46 4.95 -5.16
N TYR A 149 -2.67 4.06 -5.76
CA TYR A 149 -1.72 3.21 -5.07
C TYR A 149 -0.31 3.35 -5.63
N THR A 150 0.64 3.58 -4.73
CA THR A 150 2.08 3.58 -5.01
C THR A 150 2.62 2.17 -4.77
N PRO A 151 3.39 1.60 -5.71
CA PRO A 151 4.05 0.31 -5.48
C PRO A 151 5.08 0.41 -4.34
N LEU A 152 5.12 -0.61 -3.51
CA LEU A 152 6.13 -0.85 -2.48
C LEU A 152 6.79 -2.20 -2.77
N ILE A 153 8.04 -2.18 -3.20
CA ILE A 153 8.81 -3.39 -3.49
C ILE A 153 9.64 -3.75 -2.26
N ILE A 154 9.48 -4.94 -1.71
CA ILE A 154 10.25 -5.41 -0.55
C ILE A 154 11.17 -6.56 -1.00
N ALA A 155 12.47 -6.29 -1.07
CA ALA A 155 13.48 -7.28 -1.39
C ALA A 155 14.01 -7.95 -0.11
N LEU A 156 13.81 -9.27 -0.01
CA LEU A 156 14.33 -10.08 1.08
C LEU A 156 15.56 -10.87 0.62
N ALA A 157 16.66 -10.69 1.33
CA ALA A 157 17.88 -11.45 1.20
C ALA A 157 17.92 -12.52 2.28
N GLY A 158 18.57 -13.62 1.98
CA GLY A 158 18.69 -14.74 2.89
C GLY A 158 19.55 -15.84 2.30
N THR A 159 19.59 -16.98 2.98
CA THR A 159 20.17 -18.20 2.43
C THR A 159 19.27 -19.39 2.72
N LEU A 160 19.17 -20.28 1.74
CA LEU A 160 18.43 -21.53 1.86
C LEU A 160 19.35 -22.64 2.36
N GLN A 161 18.88 -23.39 3.36
CA GLN A 161 19.44 -24.68 3.76
C GLN A 161 18.35 -25.75 3.70
N LEU A 162 18.76 -27.02 3.74
CA LEU A 162 17.85 -28.17 3.56
C LEU A 162 16.68 -28.21 4.58
N SER A 163 16.88 -27.68 5.79
CA SER A 163 15.91 -27.76 6.89
C SER A 163 15.48 -26.42 7.47
N HIS A 164 16.07 -25.32 7.01
CA HIS A 164 15.81 -23.99 7.56
C HIS A 164 16.23 -22.89 6.58
N LEU A 165 15.63 -21.73 6.75
CA LEU A 165 15.98 -20.52 6.05
C LEU A 165 16.74 -19.58 6.99
N HIS A 166 17.72 -18.87 6.46
CA HIS A 166 18.23 -17.67 7.09
C HIS A 166 17.64 -16.46 6.40
N VAL A 167 16.83 -15.68 7.12
CA VAL A 167 16.20 -14.47 6.58
C VAL A 167 16.92 -13.25 7.13
N GLY A 168 17.32 -12.33 6.25
CA GLY A 168 17.82 -11.01 6.61
C GLY A 168 16.71 -10.20 7.28
N ASN A 169 16.69 -10.21 8.61
CA ASN A 169 15.57 -9.70 9.39
C ASN A 169 15.58 -8.19 9.61
N TYR A 170 16.65 -7.52 9.18
CA TYR A 170 16.77 -6.07 9.25
C TYR A 170 16.65 -5.46 7.86
N LEU A 171 15.60 -4.66 7.65
CA LEU A 171 15.28 -4.01 6.39
C LEU A 171 15.42 -2.50 6.51
N ASN A 172 15.98 -1.88 5.47
CA ASN A 172 15.80 -0.45 5.25
C ASN A 172 14.55 -0.26 4.42
N LEU A 173 13.70 0.68 4.83
CA LEU A 173 12.49 1.05 4.10
C LEU A 173 12.56 2.53 3.77
N LEU A 174 12.39 2.87 2.51
CA LEU A 174 12.43 4.24 1.99
C LEU A 174 11.08 4.60 1.42
N VAL A 175 10.53 5.73 1.85
CA VAL A 175 9.32 6.33 1.29
C VAL A 175 9.66 7.72 0.75
N HIS A 176 9.37 7.93 -0.52
CA HIS A 176 9.54 9.21 -1.20
C HIS A 176 8.20 9.93 -1.24
N ALA A 177 8.15 11.12 -0.66
CA ALA A 177 7.00 12.00 -0.77
C ALA A 177 7.18 12.93 -1.97
N ALA A 178 6.10 13.18 -2.70
CA ALA A 178 6.08 14.13 -3.79
C ALA A 178 6.49 15.54 -3.29
N PRO A 179 7.09 16.38 -4.16
CA PRO A 179 7.44 17.74 -3.81
C PRO A 179 6.23 18.53 -3.32
N LYS A 180 6.38 19.26 -2.22
CA LYS A 180 5.30 20.08 -1.64
C LYS A 180 4.72 21.11 -2.61
N SER A 181 5.51 21.57 -3.57
CA SER A 181 5.11 22.53 -4.59
C SER A 181 4.15 21.95 -5.63
N GLN A 182 4.13 20.63 -5.80
CA GLN A 182 3.33 19.95 -6.81
C GLN A 182 2.17 19.19 -6.19
N SER A 183 2.45 18.32 -5.20
CA SER A 183 1.43 17.45 -4.60
C SER A 183 1.75 17.19 -3.12
N PRO A 184 1.38 18.12 -2.22
CA PRO A 184 1.72 18.01 -0.81
C PRO A 184 1.01 16.81 -0.15
N GLY A 185 1.78 16.00 0.57
CA GLY A 185 1.24 14.85 1.30
C GLY A 185 0.95 13.64 0.43
N THR A 186 1.50 13.57 -0.79
CA THR A 186 1.36 12.41 -1.67
C THR A 186 2.63 11.54 -1.58
N VAL A 187 2.47 10.23 -1.54
CA VAL A 187 3.56 9.26 -1.65
C VAL A 187 3.80 8.96 -3.13
N ASP A 188 5.05 9.11 -3.57
CA ASP A 188 5.44 9.01 -4.98
C ASP A 188 6.11 7.66 -5.28
N ALA A 189 6.98 7.20 -4.39
CA ALA A 189 7.63 5.90 -4.51
C ALA A 189 7.93 5.30 -3.13
N ALA A 190 7.96 3.97 -3.05
CA ALA A 190 8.42 3.28 -1.85
C ALA A 190 9.17 1.99 -2.19
N THR A 191 10.19 1.68 -1.40
CA THR A 191 10.99 0.46 -1.54
C THR A 191 11.54 0.03 -0.20
N ALA A 192 11.70 -1.26 0.01
CA ALA A 192 12.40 -1.82 1.15
C ALA A 192 13.35 -2.92 0.72
N TYR A 193 14.46 -3.06 1.43
CA TYR A 193 15.45 -4.10 1.17
C TYR A 193 16.11 -4.53 2.46
N SER A 194 16.27 -5.83 2.63
CA SER A 194 17.07 -6.39 3.73
C SER A 194 18.55 -6.06 3.55
N ILE A 195 19.24 -5.78 4.64
CA ILE A 195 20.69 -5.62 4.64
C ILE A 195 21.32 -7.02 4.80
N ALA A 196 21.99 -7.52 3.76
CA ALA A 196 22.68 -8.81 3.78
C ALA A 196 23.77 -8.88 4.87
N SER A 197 24.14 -10.01 5.49
CA SER A 197 23.50 -11.34 5.67
C SER A 197 24.30 -12.20 6.70
N HIS A 198 25.53 -11.84 7.09
CA HIS A 198 26.29 -12.68 8.04
C HIS A 198 26.08 -12.36 9.52
N THR A 199 25.58 -11.15 9.86
CA THR A 199 25.45 -10.72 11.26
C THR A 199 24.02 -10.44 11.70
N ARG A 200 23.09 -10.20 10.76
CA ARG A 200 21.69 -9.83 11.01
C ARG A 200 20.73 -10.71 10.22
N ASN A 201 20.88 -12.02 10.42
CA ASN A 201 19.94 -13.01 9.92
C ASN A 201 19.31 -13.75 11.08
N THR A 202 18.05 -14.11 10.91
CA THR A 202 17.35 -15.03 11.80
C THR A 202 17.19 -16.38 11.11
N LYS A 203 17.47 -17.46 11.84
CA LYS A 203 17.16 -18.81 11.39
C LYS A 203 15.67 -19.05 11.63
N ILE A 204 14.96 -19.53 10.62
CA ILE A 204 13.55 -19.91 10.72
C ILE A 204 13.32 -21.33 10.20
N THR A 205 12.41 -22.02 10.85
CA THR A 205 11.76 -23.26 10.43
C THR A 205 10.25 -23.10 10.49
N ILE A 206 9.52 -24.09 9.98
CA ILE A 206 8.04 -24.06 10.03
C ILE A 206 7.59 -24.04 11.49
N GLY A 207 6.76 -23.06 11.82
CA GLY A 207 6.24 -22.80 13.16
C GLY A 207 7.08 -21.84 14.01
N ASP A 208 8.26 -21.42 13.54
CA ASP A 208 9.03 -20.39 14.22
C ASP A 208 8.44 -18.98 13.99
N PRO A 209 8.67 -18.04 14.92
CA PRO A 209 8.37 -16.63 14.68
C PRO A 209 9.41 -16.01 13.73
N LEU A 210 8.95 -15.12 12.85
CA LEU A 210 9.80 -14.31 11.98
C LEU A 210 9.80 -12.85 12.47
N PRO A 211 10.81 -12.43 13.27
CA PRO A 211 10.96 -11.03 13.63
C PRO A 211 11.46 -10.24 12.43
N LEU A 212 10.80 -9.14 12.05
CA LEU A 212 11.28 -8.20 11.04
C LEU A 212 11.45 -6.82 11.67
N SER A 213 12.58 -6.17 11.40
CA SER A 213 12.93 -4.83 11.87
C SER A 213 13.07 -3.91 10.67
N PHE A 214 12.18 -2.94 10.55
CA PHE A 214 12.18 -1.95 9.46
C PHE A 214 12.75 -0.62 9.95
N SER A 215 13.88 -0.21 9.39
CA SER A 215 14.40 1.14 9.54
C SER A 215 13.73 2.05 8.50
N CYS A 216 12.65 2.73 8.87
CA CYS A 216 11.89 3.60 7.97
C CYS A 216 12.55 4.98 7.86
N GLY A 217 13.06 5.30 6.67
CA GLY A 217 13.55 6.62 6.28
C GLY A 217 12.60 7.32 5.31
N GLY A 218 12.39 8.62 5.51
CA GLY A 218 11.49 9.42 4.66
C GLY A 218 12.27 10.50 3.91
N GLN A 219 12.42 10.37 2.59
CA GLN A 219 13.10 11.40 1.81
C GLN A 219 12.10 12.46 1.34
N ARG A 220 12.22 13.69 1.87
CA ARG A 220 11.45 14.84 1.40
C ARG A 220 11.90 15.19 -0.01
N GLY A 221 10.96 15.26 -0.96
CA GLY A 221 11.19 15.66 -2.35
C GLY A 221 12.00 16.95 -2.45
N GLY A 222 13.28 16.78 -2.74
CA GLY A 222 14.32 17.78 -2.59
C GLY A 222 15.65 17.05 -2.54
N LEU A 223 16.10 16.65 -3.73
CA LEU A 223 17.38 16.01 -4.06
C LEU A 223 18.46 16.18 -2.96
N ARG A 224 18.44 15.33 -1.93
CA ARG A 224 19.65 15.06 -1.16
C ARG A 224 20.44 14.08 -2.02
N ARG A 225 21.44 14.60 -2.71
CA ARG A 225 22.49 13.78 -3.32
C ARG A 225 22.97 12.80 -2.25
N VAL A 226 22.70 11.53 -2.48
CA VAL A 226 23.57 10.48 -1.97
C VAL A 226 24.61 10.32 -3.08
N PHE A 227 25.89 10.42 -2.68
CA PHE A 227 27.12 10.73 -3.42
C PHE A 227 27.48 12.22 -3.51
#